data_AF-A0A954YGC7-F1
#
_entry.id   AF-A0A954YGC7-F1
#
_cell.length_a   1.000
_cell.length_b   1.000
_cell.length_c   1.000
_cell.angle_alpha   90.00
_cell.angle_beta   90.00
_cell.angle_gamma   90.00
#
_symmetry.space_group_name_H-M   'P 1'
#
loop_
_entity.id
_entity.type
_entity.pdbx_description
1 polymer ?
#
loop_
_entity_poly.entity_id
_entity_poly.type
_entity_poly.pdbx_seq_one_letter_code
_entity_poly.pdbx_strand_id
1 'polypeptide(L)'
;MSNPTRLQLAIQNIEKARAYTRQLLEGLDDADWFRQPTEGVTHVAWQVGHLAMAQYALCLARRRGSEPGDRDLMSREFRRHFGKGSIPDPDPANNPSPEEIRQVFDAVHRQSLAELAAEDDARLAEPLAAPHEMFNTLIEALEFCALHEMLHAGQIGLLRRLLGSEPLR
;
A
#
# COMPACT_ATOMS: atom_id res chain seq x y z
N MET A 1 6.25 -11.80 -29.80
CA MET A 1 6.16 -11.69 -28.33
C MET A 1 4.76 -12.12 -27.94
N SER A 2 4.57 -13.01 -26.96
CA SER A 2 3.23 -13.38 -26.50
C SER A 2 2.56 -12.21 -25.75
N ASN A 3 1.24 -12.14 -25.78
CA ASN A 3 0.50 -11.20 -24.94
C ASN A 3 0.75 -11.52 -23.46
N PRO A 4 0.84 -10.50 -22.58
CA PRO A 4 1.03 -10.72 -21.16
C PRO A 4 -0.17 -11.43 -20.53
N THR A 5 0.08 -12.27 -19.53
CA THR A 5 -0.99 -12.90 -18.74
C THR A 5 -1.69 -11.87 -17.84
N ARG A 6 -2.82 -12.24 -17.25
CA ARG A 6 -3.57 -11.34 -16.36
C ARG A 6 -2.76 -11.03 -15.10
N LEU A 7 -2.06 -12.03 -14.54
CA LEU A 7 -1.13 -11.82 -13.43
C LEU A 7 0.01 -10.87 -13.81
N GLN A 8 0.62 -11.05 -14.99
CA GLN A 8 1.69 -10.16 -15.45
C GLN A 8 1.22 -8.70 -15.57
N LEU A 9 -0.01 -8.48 -16.08
CA LEU A 9 -0.60 -7.15 -16.14
C LEU A 9 -0.89 -6.57 -14.75
N ALA A 10 -1.40 -7.37 -13.81
CA ALA A 10 -1.63 -6.95 -12.43
C ALA A 10 -0.32 -6.54 -11.73
N ILE A 11 0.73 -7.36 -11.86
CA ILE A 11 2.08 -7.06 -11.34
C ILE A 11 2.60 -5.75 -11.92
N GLN A 12 2.56 -5.58 -13.24
CA GLN A 12 3.01 -4.35 -13.90
C GLN A 12 2.25 -3.11 -13.42
N ASN A 13 0.95 -3.24 -13.13
CA ASN A 13 0.15 -2.13 -12.62
C ASN A 13 0.48 -1.81 -11.16
N ILE A 14 0.76 -2.82 -10.32
CA ILE A 14 1.24 -2.62 -8.94
C ILE A 14 2.60 -1.91 -8.95
N GLU A 15 3.53 -2.31 -9.81
CA GLU A 15 4.83 -1.66 -9.97
C GLU A 15 4.70 -0.20 -10.42
N LYS A 16 3.83 0.08 -11.40
CA LYS A 16 3.57 1.45 -11.88
C LYS A 16 2.94 2.32 -10.79
N ALA A 17 1.98 1.80 -10.04
CA ALA A 17 1.38 2.49 -8.91
C ALA A 17 2.43 2.85 -7.86
N ARG A 18 3.28 1.88 -7.50
CA ARG A 18 4.39 2.11 -6.57
C ARG A 18 5.38 3.17 -7.06
N ALA A 19 5.79 3.08 -8.32
CA ALA A 19 6.72 4.04 -8.90
C ALA A 19 6.14 5.47 -8.85
N TYR A 20 4.84 5.62 -9.14
CA TYR A 20 4.17 6.90 -9.06
C TYR A 20 4.04 7.42 -7.62
N THR A 21 3.62 6.57 -6.66
CA THR A 21 3.59 6.93 -5.24
C THR A 21 4.95 7.41 -4.75
N ARG A 22 6.04 6.71 -5.12
CA ARG A 22 7.41 7.12 -4.76
C ARG A 22 7.78 8.49 -5.32
N GLN A 23 7.45 8.78 -6.58
CA GLN A 23 7.66 10.12 -7.16
C GLN A 23 6.94 11.20 -6.35
N LEU A 24 5.73 10.95 -5.86
CA LEU A 24 4.99 11.91 -5.03
C LEU A 24 5.64 12.15 -3.67
N LEU A 25 6.35 11.17 -3.13
CA LEU A 25 7.06 11.27 -1.85
C LEU A 25 8.43 11.96 -1.98
N GLU A 26 9.00 12.05 -3.18
CA GLU A 26 10.30 12.67 -3.42
C GLU A 26 10.31 14.16 -3.02
N GLY A 27 11.25 14.56 -2.16
CA GLY A 27 11.39 15.95 -1.72
C GLY A 27 10.39 16.40 -0.65
N LEU A 28 9.55 15.50 -0.11
CA LEU A 28 8.82 15.78 1.13
C LEU A 28 9.78 15.64 2.33
N ASP A 29 9.76 16.63 3.23
CA ASP A 29 10.49 16.57 4.49
C ASP A 29 9.80 15.59 5.46
N ASP A 30 10.59 14.78 6.16
CA ASP A 30 10.09 13.88 7.20
C ASP A 30 9.38 14.64 8.34
N ALA A 31 9.78 15.88 8.60
CA ALA A 31 9.11 16.74 9.57
C ALA A 31 7.63 17.02 9.22
N ASP A 32 7.25 16.93 7.94
CA ASP A 32 5.88 17.16 7.48
C ASP A 32 5.03 15.88 7.42
N TRP A 33 5.60 14.68 7.67
CA TRP A 33 4.90 13.41 7.46
C TRP A 33 3.65 13.22 8.31
N PHE A 34 3.62 13.84 9.49
CA PHE A 34 2.50 13.79 10.44
C PHE A 34 1.63 15.06 10.40
N ARG A 35 2.00 16.05 9.57
CA ARG A 35 1.25 17.30 9.49
C ARG A 35 -0.10 17.08 8.81
N GLN A 36 -1.17 17.49 9.49
CA GLN A 36 -2.54 17.46 8.99
C GLN A 36 -2.94 18.85 8.49
N PRO A 37 -3.30 19.04 7.21
CA PRO A 37 -3.74 20.34 6.69
C PRO A 37 -5.04 20.87 7.31
N THR A 38 -5.90 19.97 7.80
CA THR A 38 -7.08 20.26 8.62
C THR A 38 -7.21 19.18 9.68
N GLU A 39 -7.69 19.52 10.87
CA GLU A 39 -7.82 18.58 11.99
C GLU A 39 -8.67 17.35 11.59
N GLY A 40 -8.07 16.16 11.68
CA GLY A 40 -8.80 14.89 11.60
C GLY A 40 -8.98 14.23 10.23
N VAL A 41 -8.32 14.66 9.15
CA VAL A 41 -8.54 14.05 7.82
C VAL A 41 -7.53 12.95 7.48
N THR A 42 -6.22 13.24 7.47
CA THR A 42 -5.11 12.29 7.25
C THR A 42 -3.77 13.05 7.22
N HIS A 43 -2.65 12.33 7.24
CA HIS A 43 -1.30 12.83 6.94
C HIS A 43 -0.53 11.84 6.05
N VAL A 44 0.65 12.22 5.55
CA VAL A 44 1.45 11.41 4.61
C VAL A 44 1.83 10.06 5.21
N ALA A 45 2.26 10.05 6.48
CA ALA A 45 2.67 8.81 7.15
C ALA A 45 1.54 7.76 7.18
N TRP A 46 0.29 8.18 7.45
CA TRP A 46 -0.85 7.27 7.46
C TRP A 46 -1.15 6.74 6.07
N GLN A 47 -1.06 7.58 5.04
CA GLN A 47 -1.27 7.16 3.65
C GLN A 47 -0.27 6.07 3.23
N VAL A 48 1.02 6.29 3.49
CA VAL A 48 2.08 5.35 3.12
C VAL A 48 2.01 4.08 3.97
N GLY A 49 1.81 4.20 5.28
CA GLY A 49 1.66 3.06 6.18
C GLY A 49 0.42 2.22 5.83
N HIS A 50 -0.70 2.88 5.49
CA HIS A 50 -1.92 2.22 5.09
C HIS A 50 -1.76 1.47 3.76
N LEU A 51 -1.00 2.03 2.82
CA LEU A 51 -0.68 1.34 1.57
C LEU A 51 0.16 0.08 1.77
N ALA A 52 1.10 0.10 2.71
CA ALA A 52 1.83 -1.11 3.09
C ALA A 52 0.87 -2.17 3.67
N MET A 53 -0.04 -1.77 4.57
CA MET A 53 -1.09 -2.64 5.13
C MET A 53 -2.00 -3.24 4.06
N ALA A 54 -2.48 -2.40 3.15
CA ALA A 54 -3.40 -2.78 2.09
C ALA A 54 -2.74 -3.75 1.11
N GLN A 55 -1.52 -3.46 0.66
CA GLN A 55 -0.80 -4.37 -0.25
C GLN A 55 -0.50 -5.71 0.41
N TYR A 56 -0.06 -5.74 1.67
CA TYR A 56 0.11 -6.99 2.42
C TYR A 56 -1.20 -7.80 2.44
N ALA A 57 -2.32 -7.16 2.76
CA ALA A 57 -3.60 -7.84 2.84
C ALA A 57 -4.10 -8.34 1.48
N LEU A 58 -3.85 -7.60 0.40
CA LEU A 58 -4.35 -7.93 -0.95
C LEU A 58 -3.45 -8.94 -1.67
N CYS A 59 -2.13 -8.84 -1.53
CA CYS A 59 -1.16 -9.65 -2.27
C CYS A 59 -0.69 -10.89 -1.52
N LEU A 60 -0.69 -10.87 -0.18
CA LEU A 60 -0.12 -11.95 0.64
C LEU A 60 -1.22 -12.63 1.49
N ALA A 61 -1.80 -11.90 2.45
CA ALA A 61 -2.65 -12.51 3.47
C ALA A 61 -3.94 -13.14 2.91
N ARG A 62 -4.52 -12.59 1.84
CA ARG A 62 -5.68 -13.20 1.18
C ARG A 62 -5.36 -14.50 0.45
N ARG A 63 -4.12 -14.67 -0.03
CA ARG A 63 -3.67 -15.85 -0.79
C ARG A 63 -3.30 -17.00 0.14
N ARG A 64 -2.46 -16.73 1.14
CA ARG A 64 -1.86 -17.75 2.00
C ARG A 64 -2.23 -17.67 3.47
N GLY A 65 -3.12 -16.74 3.84
CA GLY A 65 -3.37 -16.41 5.24
C GLY A 65 -2.21 -15.62 5.85
N SER A 66 -2.33 -15.30 7.14
CA SER A 66 -1.21 -14.71 7.88
C SER A 66 -0.31 -15.82 8.40
N GLU A 67 0.98 -15.72 8.12
CA GLU A 67 2.01 -16.64 8.57
C GLU A 67 2.85 -16.02 9.70
N PRO A 68 3.53 -16.84 10.54
CA PRO A 68 4.35 -16.32 11.63
C PRO A 68 5.42 -15.31 11.19
N GLY A 69 6.07 -15.55 10.04
CA GLY A 69 7.11 -14.68 9.48
C GLY A 69 6.61 -13.30 9.02
N ASP A 70 5.30 -13.12 8.84
CA ASP A 70 4.74 -11.82 8.45
C ASP A 70 4.90 -10.74 9.53
N ARG A 71 5.23 -11.14 10.77
CA ARG A 71 5.53 -10.21 11.87
C ARG A 71 6.86 -9.50 11.70
N ASP A 72 7.81 -10.14 11.02
CA ASP A 72 9.11 -9.56 10.70
C ASP A 72 8.98 -8.57 9.54
N LEU A 73 8.02 -8.82 8.64
CA LEU A 73 7.67 -7.89 7.57
C LEU A 73 6.93 -6.65 8.09
N MET A 74 6.03 -6.85 9.05
CA MET A 74 5.15 -5.81 9.56
C MET A 74 4.68 -6.11 10.98
N SER A 75 5.13 -5.29 11.93
CA SER A 75 4.86 -5.47 13.35
C SER A 75 3.36 -5.32 13.69
N ARG A 76 2.94 -5.88 14.83
CA ARG A 76 1.56 -5.74 15.33
C ARG A 76 1.21 -4.27 15.59
N GLU A 77 2.17 -3.50 16.09
CA GLU A 77 2.01 -2.06 16.34
C GLU A 77 1.76 -1.33 15.03
N PHE A 78 2.54 -1.60 13.97
CA PHE A 78 2.34 -1.03 12.64
C PHE A 78 0.92 -1.29 12.12
N ARG A 79 0.44 -2.54 12.25
CA ARG A 79 -0.92 -2.92 11.82
C ARG A 79 -2.01 -2.16 12.57
N ARG A 80 -1.79 -1.82 13.83
CA ARG A 80 -2.75 -1.03 14.64
C ARG A 80 -2.83 0.42 14.15
N HIS A 81 -1.70 1.05 13.87
CA HIS A 81 -1.66 2.47 13.46
C HIS A 81 -2.20 2.71 12.05
N PHE A 82 -2.05 1.73 11.15
CA PHE A 82 -2.31 1.94 9.72
C PHE A 82 -3.36 1.00 9.12
N GLY A 83 -4.00 0.17 9.95
CA GLY A 83 -5.07 -0.73 9.51
C GLY A 83 -6.33 0.03 9.05
N LYS A 84 -7.18 -0.64 8.27
CA LYS A 84 -8.50 -0.10 7.88
C LYS A 84 -9.28 0.31 9.14
N GLY A 85 -9.78 1.56 9.17
CA GLY A 85 -10.54 2.12 10.29
C GLY A 85 -9.69 2.67 11.44
N SER A 86 -8.36 2.67 11.33
CA SER A 86 -7.48 3.40 12.26
C SER A 86 -7.67 4.92 12.10
N ILE A 87 -7.34 5.65 13.17
CA ILE A 87 -7.40 7.12 13.19
C ILE A 87 -5.97 7.65 13.07
N PRO A 88 -5.66 8.50 12.07
CA PRO A 88 -4.33 9.11 11.92
C PRO A 88 -3.99 10.02 13.12
N ASP A 89 -2.95 9.71 13.87
CA ASP A 89 -2.46 10.52 15.00
C ASP A 89 -1.42 11.53 14.50
N PRO A 90 -1.64 12.85 14.68
CA PRO A 90 -0.69 13.87 14.22
C PRO A 90 0.57 14.00 15.09
N ASP A 91 0.62 13.39 16.27
CA ASP A 91 1.79 13.45 17.15
C ASP A 91 2.85 12.43 16.70
N PRO A 92 4.05 12.86 16.26
CA PRO A 92 5.12 11.94 15.87
C PRO A 92 5.51 10.96 16.98
N ALA A 93 5.34 11.32 18.26
CA ALA A 93 5.69 10.44 19.38
C ALA A 93 4.77 9.21 19.51
N ASN A 94 3.57 9.28 18.92
CA ASN A 94 2.58 8.21 18.94
C ASN A 94 2.66 7.30 17.71
N ASN A 95 3.64 7.49 16.83
CA ASN A 95 3.71 6.80 15.55
C ASN A 95 5.08 6.13 15.31
N PRO A 96 5.14 5.08 14.46
CA PRO A 96 6.39 4.63 13.84
C PRO A 96 7.07 5.79 13.08
N SER A 97 8.40 5.79 13.03
CA SER A 97 9.13 6.87 12.34
C SER A 97 8.86 6.87 10.83
N PRO A 98 9.00 8.01 10.13
CA PRO A 98 8.93 8.06 8.67
C PRO A 98 9.89 7.07 7.98
N GLU A 99 11.05 6.80 8.58
CA GLU A 99 11.99 5.80 8.09
C GLU A 99 11.40 4.38 8.21
N GLU A 100 10.88 4.00 9.38
CA GLU A 100 10.26 2.68 9.60
C GLU A 100 9.09 2.47 8.64
N ILE A 101 8.26 3.50 8.44
CA ILE A 101 7.12 3.43 7.52
C ILE A 101 7.58 3.16 6.09
N ARG A 102 8.63 3.83 5.61
CA ARG A 102 9.21 3.56 4.28
C ARG A 102 9.78 2.15 4.18
N GLN A 103 10.50 1.71 5.21
CA GLN A 103 11.09 0.36 5.25
C GLN A 103 10.01 -0.72 5.11
N VAL A 104 8.90 -0.61 5.86
CA VAL A 104 7.77 -1.55 5.77
C VAL A 104 7.07 -1.43 4.41
N PHE A 105 6.82 -0.22 3.93
CA PHE A 105 6.22 0.03 2.61
C PHE A 105 7.00 -0.64 1.48
N ASP A 106 8.32 -0.54 1.49
CA ASP A 106 9.19 -1.14 0.50
C ASP A 106 9.36 -2.66 0.69
N ALA A 107 9.46 -3.13 1.93
CA ALA A 107 9.60 -4.54 2.23
C ALA A 107 8.36 -5.33 1.80
N VAL A 108 7.15 -4.84 2.11
CA VAL A 108 5.89 -5.47 1.68
C VAL A 108 5.81 -5.57 0.17
N HIS A 109 6.22 -4.53 -0.54
CA HIS A 109 6.18 -4.52 -1.99
C HIS A 109 7.16 -5.52 -2.60
N ARG A 110 8.41 -5.57 -2.12
CA ARG A 110 9.38 -6.58 -2.56
C ARG A 110 8.88 -8.00 -2.29
N GLN A 111 8.37 -8.26 -1.09
CA GLN A 111 7.82 -9.57 -0.73
C GLN A 111 6.63 -9.95 -1.63
N SER A 112 5.71 -9.01 -1.85
CA SER A 112 4.55 -9.21 -2.72
C SER A 112 4.95 -9.59 -4.14
N LEU A 113 5.90 -8.85 -4.75
CA LEU A 113 6.36 -9.15 -6.10
C LEU A 113 7.10 -10.49 -6.19
N ALA A 114 7.92 -10.81 -5.19
CA ALA A 114 8.64 -12.08 -5.14
C ALA A 114 7.67 -13.28 -5.06
N GLU A 115 6.65 -13.20 -4.22
CA GLU A 115 5.65 -14.28 -4.09
C GLU A 115 4.69 -14.36 -5.27
N LEU A 116 4.41 -13.25 -5.96
CA LEU A 116 3.56 -13.24 -7.16
C LEU A 116 4.29 -13.76 -8.40
N ALA A 117 5.60 -13.55 -8.50
CA ALA A 117 6.41 -14.05 -9.62
C ALA A 117 6.46 -15.60 -9.70
N ALA A 118 6.19 -16.28 -8.58
CA ALA A 118 6.16 -17.73 -8.47
C ALA A 118 4.76 -18.35 -8.53
N GLU A 119 3.71 -17.53 -8.72
CA GLU A 119 2.31 -17.98 -8.66
C GLU A 119 1.77 -18.42 -10.02
N ASP A 120 0.77 -19.31 -10.00
CA ASP A 120 0.05 -19.76 -11.19
C ASP A 120 -1.24 -18.95 -11.38
N ASP A 121 -1.41 -18.34 -12.56
CA ASP A 121 -2.62 -17.61 -12.97
C ASP A 121 -3.90 -18.41 -12.72
N ALA A 122 -3.89 -19.74 -12.92
CA ALA A 122 -5.08 -20.58 -12.77
C ALA A 122 -5.62 -20.59 -11.33
N ARG A 123 -4.74 -20.58 -10.33
CA ARG A 123 -5.12 -20.56 -8.91
C ARG A 123 -5.71 -19.22 -8.48
N LEU A 124 -5.31 -18.14 -9.15
CA LEU A 124 -5.76 -16.78 -8.81
C LEU A 124 -7.17 -16.48 -9.33
N ALA A 125 -7.68 -17.27 -10.26
CA ALA A 125 -9.04 -17.15 -10.77
C ALA A 125 -10.09 -17.74 -9.81
N GLU A 126 -9.67 -18.44 -8.76
CA GLU A 126 -10.59 -19.03 -7.78
C GLU A 126 -11.34 -17.95 -6.99
N PRO A 127 -12.63 -18.17 -6.67
CA PRO A 127 -13.41 -17.29 -5.81
C PRO A 127 -12.78 -17.14 -4.43
N LEU A 128 -12.90 -15.95 -3.85
CA LEU A 128 -12.47 -15.71 -2.48
C LEU A 128 -13.33 -16.47 -1.48
N ALA A 129 -12.67 -17.02 -0.46
CA ALA A 129 -13.35 -17.65 0.67
C ALA A 129 -14.21 -16.65 1.47
N ALA A 130 -13.80 -15.38 1.51
CA ALA A 130 -14.54 -14.30 2.15
C ALA A 130 -14.92 -13.22 1.11
N PRO A 131 -16.19 -12.79 1.07
CA PRO A 131 -16.65 -11.80 0.09
C PRO A 131 -15.99 -10.44 0.32
N HIS A 132 -15.80 -9.69 -0.78
CA HIS A 132 -15.36 -8.31 -0.77
C HIS A 132 -16.20 -7.49 -1.75
N GLU A 133 -16.50 -6.23 -1.40
CA GLU A 133 -17.42 -5.40 -2.20
C GLU A 133 -16.89 -5.06 -3.59
N MET A 134 -15.56 -5.01 -3.75
CA MET A 134 -14.90 -4.55 -4.98
C MET A 134 -14.36 -5.66 -5.88
N PHE A 135 -14.32 -6.91 -5.41
CA PHE A 135 -13.71 -8.02 -6.15
C PHE A 135 -14.14 -9.39 -5.59
N ASN A 136 -14.12 -10.42 -6.44
CA ASN A 136 -14.60 -11.76 -6.12
C ASN A 136 -13.52 -12.85 -6.19
N THR A 137 -12.38 -12.58 -6.84
CA THR A 137 -11.28 -13.54 -7.01
C THR A 137 -9.95 -12.97 -6.52
N LEU A 138 -8.93 -13.82 -6.35
CA LEU A 138 -7.59 -13.37 -5.94
C LEU A 138 -6.95 -12.47 -7.01
N ILE A 139 -7.11 -12.80 -8.30
CA ILE A 139 -6.56 -11.96 -9.39
C ILE A 139 -7.21 -10.57 -9.42
N GLU A 140 -8.52 -10.47 -9.17
CA GLU A 140 -9.20 -9.18 -9.05
C GLU A 140 -8.74 -8.39 -7.82
N ALA A 141 -8.37 -9.07 -6.72
CA ALA A 141 -7.77 -8.40 -5.56
C ALA A 141 -6.40 -7.78 -5.88
N LEU A 142 -5.60 -8.45 -6.73
CA LEU A 142 -4.31 -7.91 -7.19
C LEU A 142 -4.50 -6.71 -8.13
N GLU A 143 -5.47 -6.78 -9.04
CA GLU A 143 -5.84 -5.65 -9.89
C GLU A 143 -6.32 -4.46 -9.05
N PHE A 144 -7.16 -4.73 -8.04
CA PHE A 144 -7.62 -3.73 -7.11
C PHE A 144 -6.48 -3.12 -6.27
N CYS A 145 -5.42 -3.88 -5.98
CA CYS A 145 -4.26 -3.36 -5.24
C CYS A 145 -3.62 -2.15 -5.94
N ALA A 146 -3.46 -2.20 -7.26
CA ALA A 146 -2.93 -1.08 -8.03
C ALA A 146 -3.88 0.13 -8.03
N LEU A 147 -5.19 -0.12 -8.16
CA LEU A 147 -6.22 0.93 -8.14
C LEU A 147 -6.29 1.62 -6.76
N HIS A 148 -6.23 0.82 -5.69
CA HIS A 148 -6.19 1.30 -4.32
C HIS A 148 -4.96 2.16 -4.07
N GLU A 149 -3.78 1.72 -4.53
CA GLU A 149 -2.57 2.53 -4.41
C GLU A 149 -2.69 3.86 -5.17
N MET A 150 -3.23 3.86 -6.39
CA MET A 150 -3.47 5.11 -7.14
C MET A 150 -4.48 6.05 -6.48
N LEU A 151 -5.51 5.52 -5.80
CA LEU A 151 -6.45 6.33 -5.03
C LEU A 151 -5.74 7.12 -3.91
N HIS A 152 -4.92 6.43 -3.12
CA HIS A 152 -4.13 7.05 -2.07
C HIS A 152 -2.99 7.91 -2.62
N ALA A 153 -2.41 7.58 -3.78
CA ALA A 153 -1.46 8.45 -4.47
C ALA A 153 -2.09 9.81 -4.79
N GLY A 154 -3.37 9.85 -5.21
CA GLY A 154 -4.12 11.10 -5.37
C GLY A 154 -4.20 11.92 -4.07
N GLN A 155 -4.43 11.25 -2.93
CA GLN A 155 -4.46 11.90 -1.60
C GLN A 155 -3.07 12.42 -1.21
N ILE A 156 -2.00 11.65 -1.45
CA ILE A 156 -0.61 12.08 -1.21
C ILE A 156 -0.27 13.29 -2.08
N GLY A 157 -0.68 13.31 -3.35
CA GLY A 157 -0.47 14.46 -4.24
C GLY A 157 -1.18 15.73 -3.74
N LEU A 158 -2.39 15.60 -3.19
CA LEU A 158 -3.09 16.72 -2.55
C LEU A 158 -2.38 17.19 -1.29
N LEU A 159 -1.99 16.26 -0.41
CA LEU A 159 -1.22 16.58 0.81
C LEU A 159 0.07 17.32 0.46
N ARG A 160 0.85 16.79 -0.48
CA ARG A 160 2.08 17.43 -0.99
C ARG A 160 1.87 18.91 -1.33
N ARG A 161 0.80 19.24 -2.05
CA ARG A 161 0.48 20.62 -2.44
C ARG A 161 0.06 21.48 -1.26
N LEU A 162 -0.74 20.94 -0.34
CA LEU A 162 -1.11 21.61 0.92
C LEU A 162 0.11 21.82 1.83
N LEU A 163 1.15 20.99 1.67
CA LEU A 163 2.42 21.13 2.35
C LEU A 163 3.35 22.19 1.72
N GLY A 164 2.96 22.79 0.59
CA GLY A 164 3.71 23.85 -0.09
C GLY A 164 4.64 23.36 -1.21
N SER A 165 4.59 22.08 -1.56
CA SER A 165 5.33 21.56 -2.71
C SER A 165 4.60 21.84 -4.03
N GLU A 166 5.37 22.01 -5.11
CA GLU A 166 4.83 22.14 -6.46
C GLU A 166 4.08 20.88 -6.93
N PRO A 167 3.05 21.03 -7.78
CA PRO A 167 2.39 19.90 -8.43
C PRO A 167 3.36 19.05 -9.25
N LEU A 168 3.22 17.73 -9.15
CA LEU A 168 3.95 16.79 -10.00
C LEU A 168 3.04 16.39 -11.17
N ARG A 169 3.23 17.10 -12.30
CA ARG A 169 2.46 17.01 -13.56
C ARG A 169 1.04 17.58 -13.49
#